data_AF-A0A4U0WJ41-F1
#
_entry.id   AF-A0A4U0WJ41-F1
#
_cell.length_a   1.000
_cell.length_b   1.000
_cell.length_c   1.000
_cell.angle_alpha   90.00
_cell.angle_beta   90.00
_cell.angle_gamma   90.00
#
_symmetry.space_group_name_H-M   'P 1'
#
loop_
_entity.id
_entity.type
_entity.pdbx_description
1 polymer ?
#
loop_
_entity_poly.entity_id
_entity_poly.type
_entity_poly.pdbx_seq_one_letter_code
_entity_poly.pdbx_strand_id
1 'polypeptide(L)'
;MSGGPLQGLEGRNRQIPFELQFECALINISPALLERDPAKVVATQQTQQSAFTATILKLILTNDFQKRSTIAHLYALPTSSPVPTSRAMPYFRITLLRSAIGLPRRSSGVLAALGLRKRMRTVYHPVTPTVAGQIMHVKELVDIEEVEEALTKEEMRELRRPDSGFWVESRAKDAKA
;
A
#
# COMPACT_ATOMS: atom_id res chain seq x y z
N MET A 1 27.39 35.51 -17.29
CA MET A 1 26.38 36.29 -16.55
C MET A 1 25.40 35.31 -15.91
N SER A 2 25.23 35.45 -14.59
CA SER A 2 24.20 34.86 -13.73
C SER A 2 23.84 33.38 -13.90
N GLY A 3 24.49 32.53 -13.10
CA GLY A 3 23.89 31.29 -12.64
C GLY A 3 22.80 31.57 -11.60
N GLY A 4 21.67 30.89 -11.73
CA GLY A 4 20.60 30.80 -10.74
C GLY A 4 20.13 29.34 -10.65
N PRO A 5 19.86 28.81 -9.44
CA PRO A 5 19.86 27.38 -9.18
C PRO A 5 18.56 26.68 -9.58
N LEU A 6 18.69 25.46 -10.09
CA LEU A 6 17.62 24.49 -10.26
C LEU A 6 16.99 24.21 -8.89
N GLN A 7 15.72 24.58 -8.73
CA GLN A 7 14.93 24.22 -7.56
C GLN A 7 14.77 22.70 -7.52
N GLY A 8 15.22 22.14 -6.39
CA GLY A 8 15.12 20.71 -6.10
C GLY A 8 13.67 20.26 -6.08
N LEU A 9 13.35 19.29 -6.93
CA LEU A 9 12.21 18.41 -6.74
C LEU A 9 12.61 17.39 -5.69
N GLU A 10 12.58 17.82 -4.43
CA GLU A 10 12.72 16.98 -3.25
C GLU A 10 11.39 16.22 -3.04
N GLY A 11 11.12 15.29 -3.95
CA GLY A 11 10.10 14.28 -3.80
C GLY A 11 10.56 13.29 -2.73
N ARG A 12 10.27 13.59 -1.47
CA ARG A 12 10.33 12.63 -0.36
C ARG A 12 9.31 11.53 -0.63
N ASN A 13 9.69 10.62 -1.51
CA ASN A 13 9.00 9.35 -1.73
C ASN A 13 9.19 8.55 -0.45
N ARG A 14 8.16 8.55 0.39
CA ARG A 14 8.10 7.66 1.54
C ARG A 14 8.08 6.25 0.97
N GLN A 15 9.25 5.61 0.91
CA GLN A 15 9.36 4.16 0.91
C GLN A 15 8.52 3.70 2.11
N ILE A 16 7.29 3.26 1.86
CA ILE A 16 6.54 2.50 2.84
C ILE A 16 6.99 1.06 2.60
N PRO A 17 7.82 0.46 3.46
CA PRO A 17 8.06 -0.98 3.37
C PRO A 17 6.72 -1.68 3.55
N PHE A 18 6.41 -2.60 2.63
CA PHE A 18 5.17 -3.38 2.56
C PHE A 18 4.87 -4.18 3.86
N GLU A 19 5.81 -4.23 4.81
CA GLU A 19 5.67 -4.83 6.15
C GLU A 19 4.73 -4.09 7.11
N LEU A 20 4.31 -2.84 6.83
CA LEU A 20 3.52 -2.04 7.79
C LEU A 20 2.04 -1.82 7.43
N GLN A 21 1.50 -2.48 6.42
CA GLN A 21 0.09 -2.32 6.03
C GLN A 21 -0.80 -3.56 6.15
N PHE A 22 -0.26 -4.71 6.59
CA PHE A 22 -1.06 -5.94 6.75
C PHE A 22 -1.13 -6.51 8.17
N GLU A 23 -0.38 -5.98 9.15
CA GLU A 23 -0.51 -6.35 10.56
C GLU A 23 -0.60 -5.10 11.44
N CYS A 24 -1.81 -4.51 11.56
CA CYS A 24 -2.17 -3.56 12.63
C CYS A 24 -3.69 -3.35 12.78
N ALA A 25 -4.52 -4.31 12.35
CA ALA A 25 -5.96 -4.32 12.67
C ALA A 25 -6.31 -5.27 13.84
N LEU A 26 -5.32 -5.75 14.58
CA LEU A 26 -5.53 -6.40 15.87
C LEU A 26 -4.48 -5.90 16.86
N ILE A 27 -5.00 -5.41 17.99
CA ILE A 27 -4.32 -5.09 19.24
C ILE A 27 -3.45 -3.82 19.20
N ASN A 28 -4.04 -2.72 19.67
CA ASN A 28 -3.30 -1.77 20.50
C ASN A 28 -4.15 -1.37 21.70
N ILE A 29 -3.97 -2.16 22.76
CA ILE A 29 -4.25 -1.77 24.14
C ILE A 29 -3.18 -0.75 24.50
N SER A 30 -3.60 0.46 24.87
CA SER A 30 -2.73 1.51 25.39
C SER A 30 -1.96 1.03 26.64
N PRO A 31 -0.62 1.09 26.68
CA PRO A 31 0.14 0.98 27.91
C PRO A 31 0.43 2.40 28.41
N ALA A 32 -0.53 2.99 29.10
CA ALA A 32 -0.34 4.27 29.77
C ALA A 32 -1.01 4.21 31.15
N LEU A 33 -0.40 3.51 32.09
CA LEU A 33 -0.33 3.91 33.51
C LEU A 33 0.58 2.94 34.26
N LEU A 34 1.84 3.32 34.44
CA LEU A 34 2.72 2.74 35.43
C LEU A 34 3.28 3.89 36.25
N GLU A 35 2.56 4.27 37.32
CA GLU A 35 3.18 4.49 38.63
C GLU A 35 2.17 4.83 39.74
N ARG A 36 2.43 4.16 40.88
CA ARG A 36 2.21 4.53 42.29
C ARG A 36 0.85 4.25 42.97
N ASP A 37 1.01 3.51 44.09
CA ASP A 37 0.16 3.39 45.28
C ASP A 37 -0.85 2.21 45.37
N PRO A 38 -0.44 1.05 45.94
CA PRO A 38 -1.29 -0.14 46.07
C PRO A 38 -2.35 -0.08 47.19
N ALA A 39 -2.57 1.07 47.84
CA ALA A 39 -3.42 1.15 49.04
C ALA A 39 -4.79 1.84 48.84
N LYS A 40 -5.18 2.24 47.62
CA LYS A 40 -6.46 2.95 47.40
C LYS A 40 -7.46 2.29 46.43
N VAL A 41 -7.13 1.13 45.84
CA VAL A 41 -7.99 0.49 44.82
C VAL A 41 -8.97 -0.54 45.40
N VAL A 42 -8.87 -0.89 46.68
CA VAL A 42 -9.62 -2.01 47.29
C VAL A 42 -11.01 -1.62 47.83
N ALA A 43 -11.36 -0.33 47.93
CA ALA A 43 -12.54 0.11 48.68
C ALA A 43 -13.77 0.58 47.86
N THR A 44 -13.79 0.43 46.52
CA THR A 44 -14.93 0.92 45.70
C THR A 44 -15.54 -0.11 44.75
N GLN A 45 -15.21 -1.39 44.86
CA GLN A 45 -15.73 -2.45 43.97
C GLN A 45 -16.90 -3.29 44.51
N GLN A 46 -17.42 -3.03 45.72
CA GLN A 46 -18.43 -3.94 46.32
C GLN A 46 -19.91 -3.52 46.18
N THR A 47 -20.24 -2.30 45.73
CA THR A 47 -21.64 -1.78 45.84
C THR A 47 -22.32 -1.46 44.50
N GLN A 48 -21.93 -2.09 43.38
CA GLN A 48 -22.68 -1.94 42.11
C GLN A 48 -22.90 -3.24 41.32
N GLN A 49 -22.82 -4.41 41.95
CA GLN A 49 -23.08 -5.70 41.28
C GLN A 49 -24.48 -6.30 41.50
N SER A 50 -25.40 -5.69 42.26
CA SER A 50 -26.71 -6.32 42.52
C SER A 50 -27.90 -5.87 41.66
N ALA A 51 -27.74 -4.88 40.77
CA ALA A 51 -28.86 -4.36 39.96
C ALA A 51 -28.78 -4.67 38.45
N PHE A 52 -27.69 -5.27 37.95
CA PHE A 52 -27.51 -5.49 36.50
C PHE A 52 -27.98 -6.85 35.98
N THR A 53 -28.15 -7.84 36.86
CA THR A 53 -28.60 -9.20 36.48
C THR A 53 -30.12 -9.30 36.30
N ALA A 54 -30.90 -8.37 36.83
CA ALA A 54 -32.36 -8.38 36.71
C ALA A 54 -32.88 -7.76 35.39
N THR A 55 -32.10 -6.90 34.74
CA THR A 55 -32.52 -6.18 33.53
C THR A 55 -32.35 -7.02 32.26
N ILE A 56 -31.28 -7.82 32.17
CA ILE A 56 -30.99 -8.62 30.97
C ILE A 56 -31.97 -9.79 30.81
N LEU A 57 -32.44 -10.39 31.91
CA LEU A 57 -33.45 -11.46 31.85
C LEU A 57 -34.87 -10.99 31.49
N LYS A 58 -35.16 -9.69 31.61
CA LYS A 58 -36.47 -9.12 31.24
C LYS A 58 -36.57 -8.80 29.74
N LEU A 59 -35.44 -8.57 29.07
CA LEU A 59 -35.40 -8.27 27.63
C LEU A 59 -35.50 -9.50 26.72
N ILE A 60 -35.24 -10.70 27.24
CA ILE A 60 -35.22 -11.93 26.44
C ILE A 60 -36.61 -12.59 26.35
N LEU A 61 -37.52 -12.30 27.29
CA LEU A 61 -38.84 -12.96 27.37
C LEU A 61 -40.02 -12.17 26.76
N THR A 62 -39.82 -10.91 26.35
CA THR A 62 -40.88 -10.14 25.69
C THR A 62 -40.49 -9.89 24.24
N ASN A 63 -40.76 -10.92 23.45
CA ASN A 63 -40.97 -10.83 22.02
C ASN A 63 -42.10 -9.82 21.77
N ASP A 64 -41.76 -8.61 21.30
CA ASP A 64 -42.71 -7.75 20.61
C ASP A 64 -42.04 -7.21 19.34
N PHE A 65 -42.45 -7.83 18.25
CA PHE A 65 -41.87 -7.88 16.91
C PHE A 65 -42.24 -6.68 16.01
N GLN A 66 -42.92 -5.65 16.50
CA GLN A 66 -43.37 -4.56 15.61
C GLN A 66 -43.27 -3.21 16.30
N LYS A 67 -42.59 -2.27 15.63
CA LYS A 67 -42.43 -0.83 15.95
C LYS A 67 -41.22 -0.44 16.79
N ARG A 68 -40.07 -0.35 16.14
CA ARG A 68 -39.04 0.67 16.44
C ARG A 68 -38.41 1.19 15.15
N SER A 69 -39.25 1.84 14.34
CA SER A 69 -38.87 2.66 13.20
C SER A 69 -38.35 4.06 13.63
N THR A 70 -37.75 4.17 14.81
CA THR A 70 -37.31 5.47 15.33
C THR A 70 -36.11 5.23 16.23
N ILE A 71 -34.92 5.35 15.64
CA ILE A 71 -33.56 5.64 16.18
C ILE A 71 -32.54 5.10 15.13
N ALA A 72 -32.70 5.51 13.87
CA ALA A 72 -31.70 5.25 12.81
C ALA A 72 -31.05 6.56 12.29
N HIS A 73 -31.41 7.70 12.88
CA HIS A 73 -30.93 9.02 12.44
C HIS A 73 -29.67 9.52 13.18
N LEU A 74 -29.23 8.87 14.25
CA LEU A 74 -28.11 9.39 15.08
C LEU A 74 -26.76 8.66 14.89
N TYR A 75 -26.67 7.71 13.96
CA TYR A 75 -25.40 7.04 13.61
C TYR A 75 -25.12 7.05 12.10
N ALA A 76 -25.48 8.13 11.41
CA ALA A 76 -25.08 8.35 10.02
C ALA A 76 -23.89 9.31 9.97
N LEU A 77 -22.67 8.76 10.01
CA LEU A 77 -21.48 9.43 9.50
C LEU A 77 -21.21 8.93 8.08
N PRO A 78 -21.76 9.57 7.02
CA PRO A 78 -21.32 9.31 5.66
C PRO A 78 -20.09 10.19 5.38
N THR A 79 -18.93 9.81 5.91
CA THR A 79 -17.64 10.36 5.45
C THR A 79 -16.88 9.31 4.65
N SER A 80 -17.55 8.65 3.70
CA SER A 80 -16.86 8.16 2.50
C SER A 80 -16.99 9.26 1.46
N SER A 81 -16.09 10.24 1.50
CA SER A 81 -15.89 11.13 0.36
C SER A 81 -15.62 10.25 -0.86
N PRO A 82 -16.47 10.25 -1.91
CA PRO A 82 -16.09 9.69 -3.18
C PRO A 82 -15.05 10.66 -3.76
N VAL A 83 -13.78 10.39 -3.45
CA VAL A 83 -12.64 11.06 -4.05
C VAL A 83 -12.82 10.92 -5.57
N PRO A 84 -12.74 12.01 -6.35
CA PRO A 84 -13.04 11.98 -7.78
C PRO A 84 -12.16 10.96 -8.49
N THR A 85 -12.76 9.81 -8.81
CA THR A 85 -12.18 8.76 -9.63
C THR A 85 -12.29 9.15 -11.10
N SER A 86 -11.58 10.20 -11.52
CA SER A 86 -11.16 10.34 -12.93
C SER A 86 -9.86 9.57 -13.18
N ARG A 87 -9.62 8.53 -12.38
CA ARG A 87 -8.33 7.90 -12.19
C ARG A 87 -8.02 7.07 -13.43
N ALA A 88 -7.07 7.54 -14.23
CA ALA A 88 -6.39 6.73 -15.22
C ALA A 88 -6.08 5.36 -14.60
N MET A 89 -6.30 4.29 -15.36
CA MET A 89 -6.09 2.94 -14.84
C MET A 89 -4.63 2.82 -14.40
N PRO A 90 -4.35 2.69 -13.09
CA PRO A 90 -2.98 2.69 -12.61
C PRO A 90 -2.26 1.41 -13.04
N TYR A 91 -0.93 1.47 -13.01
CA TYR A 91 -0.03 0.38 -13.35
C TYR A 91 0.84 0.00 -12.15
N PHE A 92 1.13 -1.29 -12.02
CA PHE A 92 2.19 -1.79 -11.16
C PHE A 92 3.51 -1.75 -11.92
N ARG A 93 4.47 -1.00 -11.40
CA ARG A 93 5.89 -1.12 -11.75
C ARG A 93 6.49 -2.22 -10.89
N ILE A 94 6.77 -3.37 -11.51
CA ILE A 94 7.29 -4.55 -10.82
C ILE A 94 8.76 -4.74 -11.18
N THR A 95 9.62 -4.83 -10.16
CA THR A 95 11.06 -5.06 -10.32
C THR A 95 11.48 -6.36 -9.66
N LEU A 96 12.14 -7.26 -10.39
CA LEU A 96 12.68 -8.48 -9.78
C LEU A 96 13.99 -8.19 -9.03
N LEU A 97 13.95 -8.11 -7.70
CA LEU A 97 15.13 -7.84 -6.88
C LEU A 97 15.94 -9.10 -6.55
N ARG A 98 15.28 -10.24 -6.37
CA ARG A 98 15.92 -11.52 -6.01
C ARG A 98 15.66 -12.57 -7.09
N SER A 99 16.61 -13.47 -7.31
CA SER A 99 16.47 -14.54 -8.30
C SER A 99 15.65 -15.71 -7.76
N ALA A 100 14.91 -16.38 -8.63
CA ALA A 100 14.14 -17.59 -8.30
C ALA A 100 14.97 -18.89 -8.29
N ILE A 101 16.29 -18.80 -8.11
CA ILE A 101 17.13 -19.99 -8.09
C ILE A 101 16.83 -20.82 -6.85
N GLY A 102 16.68 -22.13 -7.01
CA GLY A 102 16.32 -23.03 -5.91
C GLY A 102 14.86 -22.94 -5.45
N LEU A 103 14.01 -22.11 -6.08
CA LEU A 103 12.58 -22.07 -5.77
C LEU A 103 11.80 -23.17 -6.54
N PRO A 104 10.63 -23.58 -6.02
CA PRO A 104 9.78 -24.53 -6.72
C PRO A 104 9.30 -23.97 -8.07
N ARG A 105 9.02 -24.90 -9.01
CA ARG A 105 8.58 -24.57 -10.37
C ARG A 105 7.33 -23.69 -10.42
N ARG A 106 6.47 -23.75 -9.39
CA ARG A 106 5.26 -22.90 -9.29
C ARG A 106 5.61 -21.42 -9.22
N SER A 107 6.49 -21.02 -8.31
CA SER A 107 6.91 -19.62 -8.15
C SER A 107 7.71 -19.13 -9.37
N SER A 108 8.56 -19.99 -9.94
CA SER A 108 9.26 -19.68 -11.19
C SER A 108 8.30 -19.50 -12.38
N GLY A 109 7.23 -20.30 -12.45
CA GLY A 109 6.17 -20.18 -13.46
C GLY A 109 5.40 -18.86 -13.33
N VAL A 110 5.09 -18.42 -12.11
CA VAL A 110 4.44 -17.12 -11.87
C VAL A 110 5.32 -15.95 -12.32
N LEU A 111 6.63 -15.98 -12.02
CA LEU A 111 7.55 -14.96 -12.52
C LEU A 111 7.65 -14.95 -14.05
N ALA A 112 7.64 -16.13 -14.68
CA ALA A 112 7.62 -16.23 -16.14
C ALA A 112 6.32 -15.64 -16.73
N ALA A 113 5.17 -15.87 -16.09
CA ALA A 113 3.89 -15.28 -16.48
C ALA A 113 3.88 -13.75 -16.37
N LEU A 114 4.51 -13.20 -15.32
CA LEU A 114 4.70 -11.76 -15.16
C LEU A 114 5.76 -11.17 -16.12
N GLY A 115 6.54 -11.99 -16.82
CA GLY A 115 7.60 -11.56 -17.74
C GLY A 115 8.94 -11.25 -17.06
N LEU A 116 9.12 -11.64 -15.80
CA LEU A 116 10.31 -11.38 -14.99
C LEU A 116 11.31 -12.54 -15.10
N ARG A 117 12.07 -12.58 -16.20
CA ARG A 117 13.05 -13.66 -16.46
C ARG A 117 14.44 -13.41 -15.86
N LYS A 118 14.88 -12.14 -15.79
CA LYS A 118 16.21 -11.74 -15.30
C LYS A 118 16.06 -10.79 -14.12
N ARG A 119 17.02 -10.85 -13.19
CA ARG A 119 17.11 -9.92 -12.05
C ARG A 119 17.23 -8.47 -12.55
N MET A 120 16.74 -7.51 -11.75
CA MET A 120 16.68 -6.08 -12.02
C MET A 120 15.88 -5.72 -13.28
N ARG A 121 15.06 -6.66 -13.79
CA ARG A 121 14.14 -6.37 -14.88
C ARG A 121 12.89 -5.71 -14.30
N THR A 122 12.51 -4.58 -14.91
CA THR A 122 11.27 -3.87 -14.65
C THR A 122 10.22 -4.21 -15.71
N VAL A 123 8.98 -4.45 -15.28
CA VAL A 123 7.82 -4.67 -16.15
C VAL A 123 6.64 -3.91 -15.57
N TYR A 124 5.81 -3.34 -16.46
CA TYR A 124 4.59 -2.63 -16.09
C TYR A 124 3.38 -3.49 -16.42
N HIS A 125 2.46 -3.63 -15.47
CA HIS A 125 1.18 -4.33 -15.66
C HIS A 125 0.03 -3.48 -15.12
N PRO A 126 -1.17 -3.52 -15.73
CA PRO A 126 -2.31 -2.79 -15.20
C PRO A 126 -2.72 -3.33 -13.83
N VAL A 127 -3.21 -2.44 -12.97
CA VAL A 127 -3.71 -2.81 -11.64
C VAL A 127 -4.99 -3.63 -11.77
N THR A 128 -4.83 -4.96 -11.71
CA THR A 128 -5.93 -5.93 -11.76
C THR A 128 -5.77 -6.92 -10.61
N PRO A 129 -6.88 -7.48 -10.08
CA PRO A 129 -6.82 -8.43 -8.96
C PRO A 129 -6.05 -9.71 -9.31
N THR A 130 -6.09 -10.14 -10.58
CA THR A 130 -5.34 -11.30 -11.06
C THR A 130 -3.83 -11.06 -10.97
N VAL A 131 -3.35 -9.90 -11.43
CA VAL A 131 -1.93 -9.53 -11.35
C VAL A 131 -1.52 -9.36 -9.89
N ALA A 132 -2.34 -8.72 -9.06
CA ALA A 132 -2.09 -8.60 -7.62
C ALA A 132 -1.94 -9.96 -6.94
N GLY A 133 -2.79 -10.94 -7.26
CA GLY A 133 -2.68 -12.30 -6.73
C GLY A 133 -1.39 -13.01 -7.15
N GLN A 134 -0.96 -12.84 -8.40
CA GLN A 134 0.34 -13.36 -8.87
C GLN A 134 1.51 -12.72 -8.12
N ILE A 135 1.47 -11.40 -7.92
CA ILE A 135 2.49 -10.67 -7.19
C ILE A 135 2.59 -11.15 -5.74
N MET A 136 1.45 -11.34 -5.06
CA MET A 136 1.42 -11.82 -3.67
C MET A 136 2.07 -13.19 -3.50
N HIS A 137 2.00 -14.05 -4.52
CA HIS A 137 2.69 -15.35 -4.49
C HIS A 137 4.23 -15.22 -4.52
N VAL A 138 4.77 -14.13 -5.06
CA VAL A 138 6.22 -13.92 -5.25
C VAL A 138 6.74 -12.67 -4.54
N LYS A 139 6.01 -12.16 -3.53
CA LYS A 139 6.27 -10.89 -2.84
C LYS A 139 7.69 -10.77 -2.27
N GLU A 140 8.30 -11.87 -1.88
CA GLU A 140 9.67 -11.90 -1.33
C GLU A 140 10.76 -11.63 -2.39
N LEU A 141 10.41 -11.76 -3.68
CA LEU A 141 11.37 -11.62 -4.79
C LEU A 141 11.27 -10.29 -5.52
N VAL A 142 10.13 -9.62 -5.41
CA VAL A 142 9.77 -8.47 -6.24
C VAL A 142 9.56 -7.23 -5.39
N ASP A 143 9.91 -6.09 -5.97
CA ASP A 143 9.58 -4.76 -5.46
C ASP A 143 8.53 -4.11 -6.37
N ILE A 144 7.57 -3.44 -5.76
CA ILE A 144 6.33 -3.00 -6.43
C ILE A 144 6.06 -1.55 -6.09
N GLU A 145 5.83 -0.76 -7.12
CA GLU A 145 5.36 0.63 -7.00
C GLU A 145 4.11 0.84 -7.87
N GLU A 146 3.13 1.61 -7.38
CA GLU A 146 1.98 2.04 -8.17
C GLU A 146 2.36 3.31 -8.96
N VAL A 147 2.11 3.32 -10.26
CA VAL A 147 2.42 4.43 -11.18
C VAL A 147 1.20 4.72 -12.06
N GLU A 148 0.97 5.97 -12.41
CA GLU A 148 -0.17 6.37 -13.25
C GLU A 148 -0.02 5.90 -14.71
N GLU A 149 1.20 5.89 -15.23
CA GLU A 149 1.51 5.55 -16.61
C GLU A 149 2.57 4.43 -16.72
N ALA A 150 2.42 3.58 -17.73
CA ALA A 150 3.38 2.53 -18.05
C ALA A 150 4.43 3.04 -19.05
N LEU A 151 5.72 2.88 -18.70
CA LEU A 151 6.80 3.22 -19.61
C LEU A 151 7.03 2.13 -20.65
N THR A 152 7.21 2.54 -21.90
CA THR A 152 7.58 1.63 -22.99
C THR A 152 9.03 1.16 -22.83
N LYS A 153 9.38 0.07 -23.53
CA LYS A 153 10.75 -0.49 -23.47
C LYS A 153 11.80 0.49 -23.99
N GLU A 154 11.41 1.33 -24.95
CA GLU A 154 12.27 2.33 -25.59
C GLU A 154 12.48 3.52 -24.65
N GLU A 155 11.41 4.06 -24.06
CA GLU A 155 11.49 5.09 -23.01
C GLU A 155 12.37 4.64 -21.85
N MET A 156 12.17 3.42 -21.33
CA MET A 156 13.02 2.88 -20.28
C MET A 156 14.49 2.73 -20.70
N ARG A 157 14.78 2.52 -21.99
CA ARG A 157 16.15 2.44 -22.49
C ARG A 157 16.77 3.82 -22.59
N GLU A 158 16.01 4.81 -23.04
CA GLU A 158 16.47 6.19 -23.17
C GLU A 158 16.70 6.83 -21.81
N LEU A 159 15.81 6.60 -20.83
CA LEU A 159 16.01 7.04 -19.44
C LEU A 159 17.30 6.47 -18.81
N ARG A 160 17.75 5.30 -19.27
CA ARG A 160 19.01 4.68 -18.82
C ARG A 160 20.22 5.12 -19.65
N ARG A 161 20.01 5.83 -20.76
CA ARG A 161 21.09 6.23 -21.65
C ARG A 161 21.80 7.44 -21.04
N PRO A 162 23.11 7.38 -20.77
CA PRO A 162 23.86 8.55 -20.36
C PRO A 162 23.96 9.55 -21.50
N ASP A 163 24.21 10.83 -21.17
CA ASP A 163 24.53 11.82 -22.19
C ASP A 163 25.79 11.40 -22.95
N SER A 164 25.76 11.63 -24.26
CA SER A 164 26.79 11.17 -25.19
C SER A 164 28.14 11.84 -24.96
N GLY A 165 28.19 13.02 -24.33
CA GLY A 165 29.42 13.70 -23.96
C GLY A 165 30.27 14.19 -25.14
N PHE A 166 29.82 13.99 -26.38
CA PHE A 166 30.45 14.50 -27.59
C PHE A 166 29.37 14.95 -28.58
N TRP A 167 29.68 15.98 -29.38
CA TRP A 167 28.90 16.32 -30.57
C TRP A 167 29.77 16.08 -31.81
N VAL A 168 29.14 15.67 -32.91
CA VAL A 168 29.84 15.45 -34.19
C VAL A 168 29.74 16.74 -35.01
N GLU A 169 30.85 17.44 -35.18
CA GLU A 169 30.89 18.73 -35.90
C GLU A 169 30.73 18.55 -37.42
N SER A 170 31.45 17.61 -38.01
CA SER A 170 31.35 17.28 -39.44
C SER A 170 31.82 15.84 -39.67
N ARG A 171 31.21 15.14 -40.62
CA ARG A 171 31.68 13.81 -41.02
C ARG A 171 32.68 13.96 -42.15
N ALA A 172 33.69 13.09 -42.21
CA ALA A 172 34.71 13.12 -43.26
C ALA A 172 34.14 13.04 -44.70
N LYS A 173 32.92 12.49 -44.86
CA LYS A 173 32.21 12.44 -46.15
C LYS A 173 31.67 13.81 -46.57
N ASP A 174 31.31 14.66 -45.61
CA ASP A 174 30.68 15.96 -45.84
C ASP A 174 31.71 17.05 -46.14
N ALA A 175 32.97 16.87 -45.72
CA ALA A 175 34.07 17.81 -45.95
C ALA A 175 34.77 17.66 -47.32
N LYS A 176 34.43 16.61 -48.09
CA LYS A 176 35.04 16.27 -49.39
C LYS A 176 34.10 16.53 -50.57
N ALA A 177 32.89 17.02 -50.31
CA ALA A 177 31.93 17.50 -51.29
C ALA A 177 32.05 19.03 -51.43
#